data_AF-A0A416MEX8-F1
#
_entry.id   AF-A0A416MEX8-F1
#
_cell.length_a   1.000
_cell.length_b   1.000
_cell.length_c   1.000
_cell.angle_alpha   90.00
_cell.angle_beta   90.00
_cell.angle_gamma   90.00
#
_symmetry.space_group_name_H-M   'P 1'
#
loop_
_entity.id
_entity.type
_entity.pdbx_description
1 polymer ?
#
loop_
_entity_poly.entity_id
_entity_poly.type
_entity_poly.pdbx_seq_one_letter_code
_entity_poly.pdbx_strand_id
1 'polypeptide(L)'
;MTRFVLGSLFLNCQDQIYSEEYCDFIGNRSLIESKYTLDCKQPLGAMFASLYLKLSYGYEDGTVYGYYNIPKLFGLQDTGSMESSGILQVRENSDLKLDGSGVLIGFVDTGIDYAGSIFLKQDGTTRVTAIWDQTIPAGSPIRLPVQPELPETLENITRTPEGFLYGSEFTHEQLNAAVKMADAYEGISSRDEIGHGTFLASIAAGNELPDGSFTGAAPKADIAMVKLKPAKNRLRAYYQIKEDAVAYQENDIMAGVLYLVSLAKKRQQPLVICLGLGTNAGSHRGGLPLARMLEGLGSSVGITIVAGTGNETARGHHFEGQISSESGYEDVEIRVAEGENGFFLELWANEPETYSVAIRSPNGEVIPRIYVRPGRIEILNFALARTRVELSYRLSVTGTGEFLALLRFINITPGVWTVRVYNDLFITGRYHMWLPIESFLRQDTVFLRPQNL
;
A
#
# COMPACT_ATOMS: atom_id res chain seq x y z
N MET A 1 24.97 -18.21 -45.80
CA MET A 1 25.49 -17.15 -44.92
C MET A 1 24.33 -16.54 -44.17
N THR A 2 24.50 -16.48 -42.86
CA THR A 2 23.49 -16.47 -41.81
C THR A 2 22.79 -15.11 -41.69
N ARG A 3 21.46 -15.10 -41.70
CA ARG A 3 20.64 -13.96 -41.27
C ARG A 3 20.66 -13.93 -39.74
N PHE A 4 21.35 -12.96 -39.15
CA PHE A 4 21.17 -12.64 -37.73
C PHE A 4 19.84 -11.91 -37.56
N VAL A 5 18.89 -12.56 -36.88
CA VAL A 5 17.68 -11.92 -36.34
C VAL A 5 18.03 -11.47 -34.93
N LEU A 6 18.36 -10.20 -34.75
CA LEU A 6 18.40 -9.56 -33.43
C LEU A 6 17.00 -9.00 -33.15
N GLY A 7 16.10 -9.89 -32.72
CA GLY A 7 14.86 -9.49 -32.07
C GLY A 7 15.14 -9.33 -30.58
N SER A 8 15.40 -8.11 -30.12
CA SER A 8 15.26 -7.81 -28.69
C SER A 8 13.78 -7.91 -28.35
N LEU A 9 13.37 -9.03 -27.75
CA LEU A 9 12.03 -9.24 -27.20
C LEU A 9 11.80 -8.19 -26.10
N PHE A 10 11.11 -7.10 -26.43
CA PHE A 10 10.51 -6.24 -25.40
C PHE A 10 9.38 -7.06 -24.75
N LEU A 11 9.49 -7.28 -23.44
CA LEU A 11 8.43 -7.89 -22.62
C LEU A 11 7.13 -7.10 -22.82
N ASN A 12 5.98 -7.78 -22.84
CA ASN A 12 4.70 -7.08 -22.86
C ASN A 12 4.50 -6.32 -21.52
N CYS A 13 3.56 -5.37 -21.48
CA CYS A 13 3.35 -4.56 -20.29
C CYS A 13 3.09 -5.37 -19.01
N GLN A 14 2.27 -6.42 -19.10
CA GLN A 14 1.97 -7.29 -17.97
C GLN A 14 3.24 -7.93 -17.40
N ASP A 15 4.10 -8.47 -18.27
CA ASP A 15 5.33 -9.12 -17.84
C ASP A 15 6.30 -8.10 -17.20
N GLN A 16 6.33 -6.85 -17.68
CA GLN A 16 7.12 -5.78 -17.05
C GLN A 16 6.60 -5.43 -15.65
N ILE A 17 5.28 -5.41 -15.46
CA ILE A 17 4.63 -5.11 -14.18
C ILE A 17 4.95 -6.20 -13.13
N TYR A 18 5.00 -7.47 -13.52
CA TYR A 18 5.35 -8.57 -12.61
C TYR A 18 6.86 -8.76 -12.42
N SER A 19 7.69 -8.26 -13.35
CA SER A 19 9.14 -8.51 -13.34
C SER A 19 9.88 -7.70 -12.27
N GLU A 20 10.78 -8.37 -11.55
CA GLU A 20 11.77 -7.76 -10.66
C GLU A 20 12.91 -7.04 -11.43
N GLU A 21 12.95 -7.10 -12.76
CA GLU A 21 13.87 -6.30 -13.59
C GLU A 21 13.33 -4.88 -13.87
N TYR A 22 12.11 -4.59 -13.44
CA TYR A 22 11.44 -3.32 -13.66
C TYR A 22 11.05 -2.69 -12.34
N CYS A 23 11.19 -1.38 -12.27
CA CYS A 23 10.77 -0.62 -11.11
C CYS A 23 9.61 0.31 -11.46
N ASP A 24 8.80 0.55 -10.44
CA ASP A 24 7.52 1.23 -10.57
C ASP A 24 7.64 2.64 -10.03
N PHE A 25 7.08 3.60 -10.73
CA PHE A 25 6.99 4.98 -10.29
C PHE A 25 5.58 5.50 -10.41
N ILE A 26 5.22 6.46 -9.57
CA ILE A 26 3.99 7.24 -9.69
C ILE A 26 4.37 8.66 -10.10
N GLY A 27 3.62 9.26 -11.01
CA GLY A 27 3.85 10.65 -11.40
C GLY A 27 2.65 11.27 -12.08
N ASN A 28 2.81 12.54 -12.47
CA ASN A 28 1.77 13.23 -13.23
C ASN A 28 1.52 12.50 -14.56
N ARG A 29 0.24 12.21 -14.82
CA ARG A 29 -0.19 11.45 -15.99
C ARG A 29 0.26 12.08 -17.30
N SER A 30 -0.05 13.35 -17.52
CA SER A 30 0.26 14.04 -18.77
C SER A 30 1.76 14.10 -19.04
N LEU A 31 2.57 14.29 -18.00
CA LEU A 31 4.03 14.26 -18.12
C LEU A 31 4.55 12.85 -18.47
N ILE A 32 4.03 11.81 -17.80
CA ILE A 32 4.42 10.42 -18.09
C ILE A 32 4.03 10.04 -19.53
N GLU A 33 2.79 10.31 -19.92
CA GLU A 33 2.27 9.95 -21.26
C GLU A 33 3.04 10.65 -22.39
N SER A 34 3.44 11.91 -22.19
CA SER A 34 4.17 12.70 -23.18
C SER A 34 5.67 12.36 -23.25
N LYS A 35 6.32 12.11 -22.11
CA LYS A 35 7.78 11.89 -22.05
C LYS A 35 8.18 10.43 -22.29
N TYR A 36 7.36 9.47 -21.87
CA TYR A 36 7.67 8.03 -21.90
C TYR A 36 6.72 7.32 -22.86
N THR A 37 6.77 7.70 -24.14
CA THR A 37 5.78 7.27 -25.14
C THR A 37 5.78 5.77 -25.41
N LEU A 38 6.97 5.16 -25.42
CA LEU A 38 7.19 3.74 -25.73
C LEU A 38 7.27 2.83 -24.50
N ASP A 39 7.42 3.40 -23.30
CA ASP A 39 7.53 2.64 -22.05
C ASP A 39 6.17 2.21 -21.54
N CYS A 40 6.16 1.11 -20.78
CA CYS A 40 4.94 0.62 -20.16
C CYS A 40 4.45 1.60 -19.08
N LYS A 41 3.17 1.93 -19.13
CA LYS A 41 2.53 2.87 -18.20
C LYS A 41 1.06 2.56 -17.99
N GLN A 42 0.61 2.62 -16.75
CA GLN A 42 -0.78 2.41 -16.34
C GLN A 42 -1.38 3.75 -15.93
N PRO A 43 -2.42 4.26 -16.62
CA PRO A 43 -3.18 5.39 -16.11
C PRO A 43 -3.77 5.09 -14.73
N LEU A 44 -3.55 5.99 -13.77
CA LEU A 44 -4.07 5.94 -12.41
C LEU A 44 -5.00 7.15 -12.20
N GLY A 45 -6.08 7.19 -12.98
CA GLY A 45 -7.08 8.25 -12.98
C GLY A 45 -6.69 9.43 -13.88
N ALA A 46 -7.20 10.61 -13.57
CA ALA A 46 -6.94 11.82 -14.36
C ALA A 46 -5.57 12.45 -14.06
N MET A 47 -5.12 12.39 -12.80
CA MET A 47 -3.92 13.09 -12.34
C MET A 47 -2.64 12.27 -12.42
N PHE A 48 -2.74 10.95 -12.23
CA PHE A 48 -1.58 10.09 -12.03
C PHE A 48 -1.47 9.00 -13.10
N ALA A 49 -0.24 8.53 -13.29
CA ALA A 49 0.04 7.28 -13.98
C ALA A 49 1.16 6.55 -13.25
N SER A 50 1.14 5.23 -13.30
CA SER A 50 2.30 4.41 -12.98
C SER A 50 3.17 4.23 -14.22
N LEU A 51 4.49 4.33 -14.06
CA LEU A 51 5.49 4.12 -15.09
C LEU A 51 6.39 2.96 -14.67
N TYR A 52 6.62 2.02 -15.59
CA TYR A 52 7.44 0.83 -15.34
C TYR A 52 8.71 0.92 -16.18
N LEU A 53 9.86 1.09 -15.54
CA LEU A 53 11.14 1.24 -16.22
C LEU A 53 12.08 0.07 -15.95
N LYS A 54 12.70 -0.44 -17.01
CA LYS A 54 13.75 -1.45 -16.90
C LYS A 54 14.98 -0.84 -16.24
N LEU A 55 15.62 -1.62 -15.39
CA LEU A 55 16.91 -1.27 -14.80
C LEU A 55 18.02 -1.20 -15.87
N SER A 56 18.32 0.00 -16.35
CA SER A 56 19.64 0.34 -16.88
C SER A 56 19.92 1.84 -16.79
N TYR A 57 21.16 2.17 -16.39
CA TYR A 57 21.75 3.52 -16.16
C TYR A 57 21.18 4.35 -15.00
N GLY A 58 21.97 4.49 -13.93
CA GLY A 58 21.82 5.55 -12.90
C GLY A 58 20.62 5.41 -11.94
N TYR A 59 19.91 4.29 -11.98
CA TYR A 59 18.69 4.05 -11.20
C TYR A 59 18.94 3.73 -9.71
N GLU A 60 20.11 3.17 -9.38
CA GLU A 60 20.38 2.49 -8.10
C GLU A 60 20.33 3.39 -6.85
N ASP A 61 20.24 4.71 -7.01
CA ASP A 61 20.17 5.64 -5.88
C ASP A 61 18.85 6.43 -5.80
N GLY A 62 17.96 6.41 -6.80
CA GLY A 62 16.73 7.24 -6.76
C GLY A 62 17.00 8.76 -6.91
N THR A 63 18.11 9.15 -7.54
CA THR A 63 18.41 10.56 -7.87
C THR A 63 17.59 11.11 -9.04
N VAL A 64 17.12 10.25 -9.95
CA VAL A 64 16.33 10.66 -11.13
C VAL A 64 14.85 10.90 -10.81
N TYR A 65 14.31 10.18 -9.82
CA TYR A 65 12.91 10.25 -9.39
C TYR A 65 12.83 10.52 -7.89
N GLY A 66 12.16 11.60 -7.51
CA GLY A 66 12.14 12.05 -6.12
C GLY A 66 11.29 11.17 -5.21
N TYR A 67 11.34 11.44 -3.90
CA TYR A 67 10.52 10.79 -2.86
C TYR A 67 9.04 10.67 -3.24
N TYR A 68 8.49 11.70 -3.90
CA TYR A 68 7.11 11.74 -4.37
C TYR A 68 6.77 10.66 -5.41
N ASN A 69 7.75 10.24 -6.20
CA ASN A 69 7.55 9.34 -7.32
C ASN A 69 7.75 7.86 -6.96
N ILE A 70 8.45 7.57 -5.87
CA ILE A 70 8.67 6.19 -5.40
C ILE A 70 7.41 5.74 -4.65
N PRO A 71 6.73 4.66 -5.09
CA PRO A 71 5.55 4.14 -4.40
C PRO A 71 5.85 3.81 -2.94
N LYS A 72 4.95 4.16 -2.03
CA LYS A 72 5.07 3.74 -0.62
C LYS A 72 4.66 2.27 -0.44
N LEU A 73 5.14 1.67 0.64
CA LEU A 73 4.73 0.34 1.08
C LEU A 73 3.68 0.44 2.17
N PHE A 74 2.64 -0.37 2.07
CA PHE A 74 1.54 -0.46 3.03
C PHE A 74 1.48 -1.87 3.62
N GLY A 75 1.31 -1.95 4.93
CA GLY A 75 1.06 -3.20 5.65
C GLY A 75 -0.40 -3.31 6.10
N LEU A 76 -0.76 -4.48 6.61
CA LEU A 76 -2.10 -4.74 7.13
C LEU A 76 -2.36 -3.96 8.42
N GLN A 77 -3.54 -3.37 8.53
CA GLN A 77 -4.03 -2.80 9.78
C GLN A 77 -4.88 -3.86 10.50
N ASP A 78 -4.26 -4.57 11.45
CA ASP A 78 -4.91 -5.41 12.47
C ASP A 78 -6.23 -4.84 13.02
N THR A 79 -7.13 -5.76 13.34
CA THR A 79 -8.55 -5.56 13.60
C THR A 79 -8.98 -5.95 15.00
N GLY A 80 -8.01 -6.08 15.94
CA GLY A 80 -8.18 -6.62 17.29
C GLY A 80 -9.13 -5.89 18.26
N SER A 81 -10.06 -5.05 17.83
CA SER A 81 -11.02 -4.39 18.73
C SER A 81 -12.43 -4.34 18.14
N MET A 82 -13.11 -5.50 18.10
CA MET A 82 -14.49 -5.62 17.66
C MET A 82 -15.52 -5.31 18.76
N GLU A 83 -15.15 -5.39 20.04
CA GLU A 83 -16.13 -5.27 21.14
C GLU A 83 -16.72 -3.85 21.31
N SER A 84 -16.17 -2.83 20.65
CA SER A 84 -16.53 -1.43 20.91
C SER A 84 -17.36 -0.72 19.83
N SER A 85 -17.68 -1.35 18.69
CA SER A 85 -18.24 -0.61 17.54
C SER A 85 -19.74 -0.27 17.66
N GLY A 86 -20.48 -0.86 18.61
CA GLY A 86 -21.89 -0.50 18.85
C GLY A 86 -22.85 -0.71 17.67
N ILE A 87 -22.40 -1.37 16.58
CA ILE A 87 -23.15 -1.53 15.33
C ILE A 87 -24.51 -2.24 15.55
N LEU A 88 -24.60 -3.09 16.57
CA LEU A 88 -25.86 -3.74 16.96
C LEU A 88 -26.95 -2.73 17.35
N GLN A 89 -26.60 -1.57 17.93
CA GLN A 89 -27.57 -0.60 18.47
C GLN A 89 -28.32 0.20 17.39
N VAL A 90 -27.76 0.39 16.19
CA VAL A 90 -28.42 1.16 15.11
C VAL A 90 -29.46 0.32 14.35
N ARG A 91 -29.30 -1.01 14.36
CA ARG A 91 -30.22 -1.95 13.69
C ARG A 91 -31.48 -2.29 14.49
N GLU A 92 -31.48 -2.08 15.80
CA GLU A 92 -32.66 -2.32 16.64
C GLU A 92 -33.84 -1.38 16.31
N ASN A 93 -33.63 -0.35 15.50
CA ASN A 93 -34.74 0.43 14.95
C ASN A 93 -35.34 -0.25 13.71
N SER A 94 -36.35 -1.09 13.95
CA SER A 94 -37.12 -1.82 12.92
C SER A 94 -37.74 -0.94 11.84
N ASP A 95 -37.88 0.37 12.08
CA ASP A 95 -38.50 1.31 11.13
C ASP A 95 -37.53 1.75 10.02
N LEU A 96 -36.21 1.66 10.24
CA LEU A 96 -35.21 2.19 9.31
C LEU A 96 -34.79 1.18 8.22
N LYS A 97 -34.93 -0.14 8.46
CA LYS A 97 -34.58 -1.22 7.52
C LYS A 97 -33.24 -1.03 6.78
N LEU A 98 -32.22 -0.52 7.48
CA LEU A 98 -30.89 -0.27 6.91
C LEU A 98 -30.06 -1.56 6.94
N ASP A 99 -29.99 -2.25 5.80
CA ASP A 99 -29.25 -3.52 5.64
C ASP A 99 -28.20 -3.51 4.53
N GLY A 100 -28.01 -2.37 3.86
CA GLY A 100 -27.03 -2.18 2.78
C GLY A 100 -27.51 -2.53 1.38
N SER A 101 -28.78 -2.94 1.21
CA SER A 101 -29.34 -3.26 -0.11
C SER A 101 -29.11 -2.13 -1.13
N GLY A 102 -28.56 -2.49 -2.29
CA GLY A 102 -28.28 -1.54 -3.38
C GLY A 102 -26.94 -0.80 -3.28
N VAL A 103 -26.16 -1.01 -2.22
CA VAL A 103 -24.81 -0.46 -2.05
C VAL A 103 -23.76 -1.52 -2.41
N LEU A 104 -22.69 -1.09 -3.08
CA LEU A 104 -21.48 -1.90 -3.30
C LEU A 104 -20.44 -1.55 -2.24
N ILE A 105 -19.94 -2.54 -1.51
CA ILE A 105 -18.78 -2.39 -0.64
C ILE A 105 -17.58 -3.04 -1.32
N GLY A 106 -16.61 -2.21 -1.69
CA GLY A 106 -15.37 -2.60 -2.33
C GLY A 106 -14.23 -2.64 -1.33
N PHE A 107 -13.43 -3.70 -1.37
CA PHE A 107 -12.25 -3.88 -0.51
C PHE A 107 -10.99 -3.91 -1.37
N VAL A 108 -9.93 -3.30 -0.88
CA VAL A 108 -8.58 -3.40 -1.46
C VAL A 108 -7.66 -3.99 -0.40
N ASP A 109 -7.41 -5.30 -0.48
CA ASP A 109 -6.85 -6.07 0.63
C ASP A 109 -6.21 -7.40 0.17
N THR A 110 -6.14 -8.41 1.04
CA THR A 110 -5.50 -9.72 0.80
C THR A 110 -6.28 -10.68 -0.08
N GLY A 111 -7.55 -10.36 -0.39
CA GLY A 111 -8.48 -11.21 -1.11
C GLY A 111 -9.71 -11.58 -0.28
N ILE A 112 -10.53 -12.49 -0.81
CA ILE A 112 -11.74 -12.97 -0.12
C ILE A 112 -11.96 -14.46 -0.36
N ASP A 113 -12.38 -15.19 0.67
CA ASP A 113 -12.98 -16.51 0.54
C ASP A 113 -14.41 -16.39 -0.01
N TYR A 114 -14.55 -16.22 -1.33
CA TYR A 114 -15.84 -15.96 -1.97
C TYR A 114 -16.83 -17.14 -1.91
N ALA A 115 -16.32 -18.35 -1.63
CA ALA A 115 -17.10 -19.57 -1.46
C ALA A 115 -17.50 -19.83 0.00
N GLY A 116 -17.01 -19.01 0.94
CA GLY A 116 -17.37 -19.08 2.36
C GLY A 116 -18.86 -18.84 2.59
N SER A 117 -19.47 -19.65 3.46
CA SER A 117 -20.92 -19.62 3.75
C SER A 117 -21.45 -18.24 4.18
N ILE A 118 -20.58 -17.43 4.80
CA ILE A 118 -20.90 -16.07 5.24
C ILE A 118 -21.18 -15.09 4.08
N PHE A 119 -20.79 -15.44 2.85
CA PHE A 119 -21.02 -14.64 1.65
C PHE A 119 -21.99 -15.29 0.66
N LEU A 120 -22.44 -16.52 0.90
CA LEU A 120 -23.39 -17.21 0.03
C LEU A 120 -24.84 -16.80 0.33
N LYS A 121 -25.63 -16.56 -0.71
CA LYS A 121 -27.07 -16.36 -0.63
C LYS A 121 -27.77 -17.71 -0.39
N GLN A 122 -29.05 -17.65 -0.02
CA GLN A 122 -29.87 -18.84 0.24
C GLN A 122 -30.02 -19.75 -0.99
N ASP A 123 -29.90 -19.22 -2.20
CA ASP A 123 -29.96 -19.98 -3.45
C ASP A 123 -28.60 -20.61 -3.86
N GLY A 124 -27.57 -20.47 -3.00
CA GLY A 124 -26.22 -20.99 -3.24
C GLY A 124 -25.36 -20.12 -4.16
N THR A 125 -25.86 -18.97 -4.63
CA THR A 125 -25.03 -17.98 -5.35
C THR A 125 -24.21 -17.14 -4.36
N THR A 126 -23.10 -16.54 -4.79
CA THR A 126 -22.30 -15.67 -3.91
C THR A 126 -22.86 -14.23 -3.89
N ARG A 127 -22.56 -13.43 -2.87
CA ARG A 127 -22.75 -11.97 -2.86
C ARG A 127 -21.54 -11.21 -3.38
N VAL A 128 -20.44 -11.90 -3.65
CA VAL A 128 -19.26 -11.31 -4.29
C VAL A 128 -19.55 -11.10 -5.78
N THR A 129 -19.62 -9.84 -6.18
CA THR A 129 -19.98 -9.40 -7.53
C THR A 129 -18.80 -9.36 -8.48
N ALA A 130 -17.61 -9.12 -7.96
CA ALA A 130 -16.37 -9.24 -8.71
C ALA A 130 -15.17 -9.41 -7.79
N ILE A 131 -14.15 -10.10 -8.31
CA ILE A 131 -12.81 -10.14 -7.72
C ILE A 131 -11.83 -9.70 -8.79
N TRP A 132 -11.01 -8.70 -8.50
CA TRP A 132 -9.78 -8.46 -9.25
C TRP A 132 -8.60 -9.01 -8.48
N ASP A 133 -8.03 -10.10 -8.98
CA ASP A 133 -6.83 -10.71 -8.43
C ASP A 133 -5.60 -10.20 -9.17
N GLN A 134 -4.86 -9.30 -8.54
CA GLN A 134 -3.63 -8.73 -9.10
C GLN A 134 -2.48 -9.74 -9.10
N THR A 135 -2.59 -10.87 -8.40
CA THR A 135 -1.54 -11.92 -8.37
C THR A 135 -1.62 -12.87 -9.54
N ILE A 136 -2.77 -12.97 -10.21
CA ILE A 136 -3.01 -13.90 -11.32
C ILE A 136 -2.86 -13.15 -12.64
N PRO A 137 -1.82 -13.42 -13.46
CA PRO A 137 -1.69 -12.80 -14.78
C PRO A 137 -2.87 -13.18 -15.69
N ALA A 138 -3.30 -12.24 -16.53
CA ALA A 138 -4.25 -12.53 -17.60
C ALA A 138 -3.70 -13.58 -18.58
N GLY A 139 -4.61 -14.38 -19.13
CA GLY A 139 -4.27 -15.56 -19.93
C GLY A 139 -4.11 -16.84 -19.10
N SER A 140 -4.26 -16.77 -17.76
CA SER A 140 -4.22 -17.95 -16.89
C SER A 140 -5.49 -18.79 -17.07
N PRO A 141 -5.42 -20.14 -17.02
CA PRO A 141 -6.59 -20.98 -17.28
C PRO A 141 -7.66 -20.86 -16.19
N ILE A 142 -8.93 -20.88 -16.58
CA ILE A 142 -10.10 -21.03 -15.70
C ILE A 142 -10.79 -22.36 -16.04
N ARG A 143 -11.30 -23.08 -15.04
CA ARG A 143 -11.95 -24.39 -15.22
C ARG A 143 -13.42 -24.37 -14.81
N LEU A 144 -14.25 -23.64 -15.54
CA LEU A 144 -15.68 -23.59 -15.26
C LEU A 144 -16.45 -24.61 -16.10
N PRO A 145 -17.56 -25.17 -15.58
CA PRO A 145 -18.44 -26.02 -16.37
C PRO A 145 -19.08 -25.22 -17.51
N VAL A 146 -19.28 -25.88 -18.66
CA VAL A 146 -20.03 -25.30 -19.79
C VAL A 146 -21.45 -25.01 -19.32
N GLN A 147 -21.87 -23.75 -19.33
CA GLN A 147 -23.23 -23.36 -18.98
C GLN A 147 -24.09 -23.28 -20.24
N PRO A 148 -25.23 -23.98 -20.32
CA PRO A 148 -26.10 -24.04 -21.51
C PRO A 148 -26.64 -22.67 -21.98
N GLU A 149 -26.66 -21.70 -21.08
CA GLU A 149 -27.29 -20.38 -21.25
C GLU A 149 -26.28 -19.22 -21.32
N LEU A 150 -24.99 -19.53 -21.38
CA LEU A 150 -23.91 -18.58 -21.64
C LEU A 150 -23.32 -18.83 -23.04
N PRO A 151 -22.85 -17.78 -23.76
CA PRO A 151 -22.25 -17.95 -25.08
C PRO A 151 -21.08 -18.96 -25.03
N GLU A 152 -20.96 -19.78 -26.08
CA GLU A 152 -19.93 -20.83 -26.24
C GLU A 152 -18.48 -20.35 -26.06
N THR A 153 -18.27 -19.03 -26.02
CA THR A 153 -17.00 -18.32 -25.92
C THR A 153 -16.72 -17.79 -24.51
N LEU A 154 -17.00 -18.55 -23.45
CA LEU A 154 -16.22 -18.32 -22.22
C LEU A 154 -14.81 -18.78 -22.60
N GLU A 155 -13.96 -17.85 -23.01
CA GLU A 155 -12.54 -18.20 -23.12
C GLU A 155 -12.14 -18.71 -21.73
N ASN A 156 -11.65 -19.96 -21.67
CA ASN A 156 -11.19 -20.60 -20.43
C ASN A 156 -9.88 -19.98 -19.94
N ILE A 157 -9.74 -18.66 -20.08
CA ILE A 157 -8.60 -17.88 -19.66
C ILE A 157 -9.09 -16.62 -18.93
N THR A 158 -8.30 -16.19 -17.96
CA THR A 158 -8.51 -14.95 -17.25
C THR A 158 -8.25 -13.75 -18.14
N ARG A 159 -8.95 -12.64 -17.86
CA ARG A 159 -8.77 -11.37 -18.55
C ARG A 159 -8.48 -10.26 -17.55
N THR A 160 -7.61 -9.34 -17.93
CA THR A 160 -7.37 -8.12 -17.17
C THR A 160 -8.61 -7.22 -17.27
N PRO A 161 -9.02 -6.57 -16.16
CA PRO A 161 -10.14 -5.64 -16.20
C PRO A 161 -9.88 -4.48 -17.18
N GLU A 162 -10.94 -4.01 -17.83
CA GLU A 162 -10.85 -2.94 -18.82
C GLU A 162 -10.16 -1.68 -18.28
N GLY A 163 -9.17 -1.17 -19.03
CA GLY A 163 -8.38 0.00 -18.63
C GLY A 163 -7.16 -0.32 -17.76
N PHE A 164 -6.94 -1.59 -17.41
CA PHE A 164 -5.77 -2.07 -16.68
C PHE A 164 -4.86 -2.93 -17.55
N LEU A 165 -3.63 -3.16 -17.08
CA LEU A 165 -2.57 -3.86 -17.83
C LEU A 165 -2.09 -5.18 -17.20
N TYR A 166 -2.67 -5.59 -16.06
CA TYR A 166 -2.24 -6.78 -15.31
C TYR A 166 -3.35 -7.29 -14.38
N GLY A 167 -3.14 -8.47 -13.83
CA GLY A 167 -4.11 -9.14 -12.98
C GLY A 167 -5.29 -9.71 -13.77
N SER A 168 -6.16 -10.39 -13.05
CA SER A 168 -7.31 -11.12 -13.60
C SER A 168 -8.60 -10.74 -12.90
N GLU A 169 -9.61 -10.33 -13.67
CA GLU A 169 -10.96 -10.10 -13.17
C GLU A 169 -11.78 -11.39 -13.25
N PHE A 170 -12.48 -11.70 -12.16
CA PHE A 170 -13.49 -12.75 -12.08
C PHE A 170 -14.86 -12.11 -11.87
N THR A 171 -15.78 -12.33 -12.82
CA THR A 171 -17.11 -11.73 -12.80
C THR A 171 -18.07 -12.51 -11.89
N HIS A 172 -19.20 -11.88 -11.56
CA HIS A 172 -20.24 -12.53 -10.76
C HIS A 172 -20.71 -13.86 -11.35
N GLU A 173 -20.86 -13.93 -12.67
CA GLU A 173 -21.29 -15.13 -13.39
C GLU A 173 -20.25 -16.26 -13.24
N GLN A 174 -18.96 -15.92 -13.36
CA GLN A 174 -17.86 -16.87 -13.18
C GLN A 174 -17.77 -17.36 -11.73
N LEU A 175 -17.89 -16.45 -10.76
CA LEU A 175 -17.89 -16.80 -9.34
C LEU A 175 -19.09 -17.69 -8.98
N ASN A 176 -20.28 -17.37 -9.49
CA ASN A 176 -21.48 -18.19 -9.31
C ASN A 176 -21.39 -19.56 -9.98
N ALA A 177 -20.65 -19.67 -11.08
CA ALA A 177 -20.32 -20.96 -11.69
C ALA A 177 -19.39 -21.77 -10.80
N ALA A 178 -18.35 -21.13 -10.25
CA ALA A 178 -17.35 -21.78 -9.40
C ALA A 178 -17.94 -22.29 -8.08
N VAL A 179 -18.74 -21.49 -7.36
CA VAL A 179 -19.33 -21.91 -6.06
C VAL A 179 -20.28 -23.11 -6.15
N LYS A 180 -20.74 -23.48 -7.35
CA LYS A 180 -21.56 -24.67 -7.61
C LYS A 180 -20.74 -25.93 -7.88
N MET A 181 -19.42 -25.80 -8.05
CA MET A 181 -18.51 -26.93 -8.21
C MET A 181 -18.28 -27.63 -6.86
N ALA A 182 -17.79 -28.87 -6.90
CA ALA A 182 -17.41 -29.59 -5.68
C ALA A 182 -16.25 -28.88 -4.94
N ASP A 183 -15.33 -28.28 -5.70
CA ASP A 183 -14.33 -27.34 -5.21
C ASP A 183 -14.36 -26.08 -6.08
N ALA A 184 -14.79 -24.97 -5.49
CA ALA A 184 -14.84 -23.68 -6.18
C ALA A 184 -13.45 -23.23 -6.64
N TYR A 185 -12.41 -23.58 -5.87
CA TYR A 185 -11.03 -23.15 -6.11
C TYR A 185 -10.32 -23.91 -7.24
N GLU A 186 -10.86 -25.07 -7.64
CA GLU A 186 -10.43 -25.71 -8.89
C GLU A 186 -10.90 -24.93 -10.12
N GLY A 187 -12.05 -24.27 -10.02
CA GLY A 187 -12.61 -23.42 -11.08
C GLY A 187 -11.93 -22.06 -11.16
N ILE A 188 -11.91 -21.33 -10.04
CA ILE A 188 -11.28 -20.01 -9.89
C ILE A 188 -10.33 -20.07 -8.70
N SER A 189 -9.03 -19.97 -8.99
CA SER A 189 -7.96 -20.15 -8.00
C SER A 189 -7.74 -18.96 -7.06
N SER A 190 -8.46 -17.85 -7.23
CA SER A 190 -8.33 -16.68 -6.34
C SER A 190 -8.86 -17.02 -4.96
N ARG A 191 -7.97 -17.02 -3.96
CA ARG A 191 -8.28 -17.30 -2.57
C ARG A 191 -7.64 -16.26 -1.66
N ASP A 192 -8.19 -16.06 -0.47
CA ASP A 192 -7.51 -15.29 0.57
C ASP A 192 -6.66 -16.22 1.43
N GLU A 193 -5.34 -16.25 1.20
CA GLU A 193 -4.43 -17.10 1.97
C GLU A 193 -4.01 -16.46 3.30
N ILE A 194 -4.25 -15.16 3.48
CA ILE A 194 -3.88 -14.40 4.68
C ILE A 194 -5.08 -14.24 5.63
N GLY A 195 -6.28 -14.13 5.09
CA GLY A 195 -7.55 -14.07 5.82
C GLY A 195 -8.02 -12.67 6.23
N HIS A 196 -7.17 -11.64 6.05
CA HIS A 196 -7.46 -10.28 6.51
C HIS A 196 -8.62 -9.64 5.72
N GLY A 197 -8.61 -9.75 4.39
CA GLY A 197 -9.67 -9.24 3.53
C GLY A 197 -10.99 -9.97 3.74
N THR A 198 -10.96 -11.29 3.92
CA THR A 198 -12.13 -12.11 4.28
C THR A 198 -12.72 -11.65 5.61
N PHE A 199 -11.88 -11.40 6.60
CA PHE A 199 -12.29 -10.91 7.91
C PHE A 199 -12.96 -9.54 7.82
N LEU A 200 -12.35 -8.58 7.12
CA LEU A 200 -12.93 -7.24 6.92
C LEU A 200 -14.27 -7.28 6.18
N ALA A 201 -14.35 -8.07 5.10
CA ALA A 201 -15.58 -8.26 4.35
C ALA A 201 -16.68 -8.89 5.20
N SER A 202 -16.33 -9.82 6.11
CA SER A 202 -17.27 -10.44 7.03
C SER A 202 -17.85 -9.42 8.01
N ILE A 203 -17.03 -8.55 8.61
CA ILE A 203 -17.53 -7.50 9.53
C ILE A 203 -18.42 -6.50 8.80
N ALA A 204 -17.98 -6.04 7.64
CA ALA A 204 -18.69 -4.99 6.92
C ALA A 204 -20.00 -5.52 6.32
N ALA A 205 -19.99 -6.73 5.75
CA ALA A 205 -21.07 -7.21 4.91
C ALA A 205 -21.41 -8.69 5.09
N GLY A 206 -20.86 -9.41 6.05
CA GLY A 206 -21.16 -10.83 6.26
C GLY A 206 -22.64 -11.11 6.54
N ASN A 207 -23.13 -12.26 6.08
CA ASN A 207 -24.52 -12.68 6.31
C ASN A 207 -24.82 -12.79 7.81
N GLU A 208 -26.10 -12.71 8.16
CA GLU A 208 -26.55 -13.13 9.47
C GLU A 208 -26.45 -14.65 9.58
N LEU A 209 -25.78 -15.13 10.64
CA LEU A 209 -25.72 -16.56 10.93
C LEU A 209 -27.07 -17.06 11.45
N PRO A 210 -27.47 -18.32 11.16
CA PRO A 210 -28.78 -18.83 11.55
C PRO A 210 -29.06 -18.81 13.07
N ASP A 211 -28.02 -18.84 13.89
CA ASP A 211 -28.10 -18.79 15.35
C ASP A 211 -28.08 -17.35 15.91
N GLY A 212 -27.99 -16.33 15.04
CA GLY A 212 -27.91 -14.92 15.41
C GLY A 212 -26.60 -14.51 16.07
N SER A 213 -25.59 -15.38 16.11
CA SER A 213 -24.32 -15.09 16.79
C SER A 213 -23.47 -14.04 16.08
N PHE A 214 -23.72 -13.81 14.79
CA PHE A 214 -22.98 -12.86 13.97
C PHE A 214 -23.82 -12.32 12.82
N THR A 215 -23.64 -11.05 12.50
CA THR A 215 -24.05 -10.41 11.25
C THR A 215 -23.05 -9.30 10.94
N GLY A 216 -22.75 -9.09 9.67
CA GLY A 216 -22.05 -7.88 9.25
C GLY A 216 -22.93 -6.64 9.43
N ALA A 217 -22.31 -5.46 9.33
CA ALA A 217 -23.00 -4.16 9.41
C ALA A 217 -24.04 -3.97 8.29
N ALA A 218 -23.72 -4.41 7.08
CA ALA A 218 -24.50 -4.28 5.86
C ALA A 218 -24.65 -5.65 5.14
N PRO A 219 -25.36 -6.62 5.73
CA PRO A 219 -25.42 -8.01 5.25
C PRO A 219 -26.16 -8.19 3.92
N LYS A 220 -26.81 -7.15 3.37
CA LYS A 220 -27.41 -7.17 2.03
C LYS A 220 -26.69 -6.30 1.02
N ALA A 221 -25.54 -5.72 1.37
CA ALA A 221 -24.67 -5.08 0.40
C ALA A 221 -24.05 -6.10 -0.56
N ASP A 222 -23.81 -5.65 -1.79
CA ASP A 222 -22.96 -6.34 -2.75
C ASP A 222 -21.50 -6.16 -2.34
N ILE A 223 -20.67 -7.18 -2.61
CA ILE A 223 -19.25 -7.16 -2.26
C ILE A 223 -18.41 -7.15 -3.54
N ALA A 224 -17.35 -6.36 -3.57
CA ALA A 224 -16.28 -6.48 -4.57
C ALA A 224 -14.92 -6.51 -3.87
N MET A 225 -13.99 -7.31 -4.39
CA MET A 225 -12.67 -7.49 -3.77
C MET A 225 -11.57 -7.24 -4.77
N VAL A 226 -10.57 -6.46 -4.38
CA VAL A 226 -9.27 -6.39 -5.05
C VAL A 226 -8.26 -7.11 -4.17
N LYS A 227 -7.78 -8.27 -4.64
CA LYS A 227 -6.64 -8.96 -4.03
C LYS A 227 -5.37 -8.35 -4.57
N LEU A 228 -4.63 -7.66 -3.70
CA LEU A 228 -3.38 -7.00 -4.07
C LEU A 228 -2.25 -8.02 -4.29
N LYS A 229 -1.38 -7.72 -5.26
CA LYS A 229 -0.13 -8.48 -5.40
C LYS A 229 0.91 -8.02 -4.37
N PRO A 230 1.74 -8.93 -3.83
CA PRO A 230 2.85 -8.54 -2.97
C PRO A 230 3.75 -7.50 -3.63
N ALA A 231 4.31 -6.62 -2.81
CA ALA A 231 5.26 -5.63 -3.28
C ALA A 231 6.52 -6.26 -3.86
N LYS A 232 7.02 -5.67 -4.96
CA LYS A 232 8.29 -6.08 -5.57
C LYS A 232 9.43 -6.07 -4.56
N ASN A 233 10.27 -7.08 -4.60
CA ASN A 233 11.41 -7.25 -3.68
C ASN A 233 12.36 -6.06 -3.70
N ARG A 234 12.51 -5.39 -4.85
CA ARG A 234 13.32 -4.17 -4.93
C ARG A 234 12.75 -3.00 -4.13
N LEU A 235 11.43 -2.81 -4.15
CA LEU A 235 10.80 -1.75 -3.36
C LEU A 235 10.89 -2.09 -1.86
N ARG A 236 10.69 -3.37 -1.51
CA ARG A 236 10.91 -3.89 -0.16
C ARG A 236 12.33 -3.61 0.33
N ALA A 237 13.33 -3.89 -0.50
CA ALA A 237 14.73 -3.59 -0.22
C ALA A 237 15.01 -2.08 -0.12
N TYR A 238 14.40 -1.25 -0.97
CA TYR A 238 14.55 0.22 -0.85
C TYR A 238 14.09 0.74 0.52
N TYR A 239 12.99 0.20 1.06
CA TYR A 239 12.48 0.56 2.38
C TYR A 239 13.08 -0.25 3.54
N GLN A 240 13.94 -1.22 3.26
CA GLN A 240 14.59 -2.07 4.26
C GLN A 240 13.60 -2.72 5.23
N ILE A 241 12.45 -3.19 4.74
CA ILE A 241 11.45 -3.87 5.57
C ILE A 241 11.87 -5.32 5.87
N LYS A 242 11.37 -5.91 6.96
CA LYS A 242 11.58 -7.32 7.29
C LYS A 242 11.14 -8.27 6.15
N GLU A 243 11.90 -9.34 5.96
CA GLU A 243 11.77 -10.24 4.80
C GLU A 243 10.38 -10.89 4.68
N ASP A 244 9.79 -11.27 5.81
CA ASP A 244 8.50 -11.97 5.92
C ASP A 244 7.29 -11.03 6.04
N ALA A 245 7.48 -9.71 5.99
CA ALA A 245 6.37 -8.76 6.07
C ALA A 245 5.40 -8.90 4.90
N VAL A 246 4.11 -8.94 5.19
CA VAL A 246 3.06 -8.69 4.19
C VAL A 246 3.10 -7.21 3.84
N ALA A 247 3.42 -6.88 2.59
CA ALA A 247 3.50 -5.50 2.12
C ALA A 247 2.99 -5.35 0.69
N TYR A 248 2.28 -4.26 0.45
CA TYR A 248 1.66 -3.90 -0.83
C TYR A 248 2.15 -2.54 -1.31
N GLN A 249 2.16 -2.31 -2.62
CA GLN A 249 2.68 -1.08 -3.22
C GLN A 249 1.57 -0.06 -3.46
N GLU A 250 1.88 1.22 -3.25
CA GLU A 250 0.95 2.33 -3.43
C GLU A 250 0.27 2.36 -4.81
N ASN A 251 1.02 2.12 -5.89
CA ASN A 251 0.47 2.13 -7.25
C ASN A 251 -0.55 1.01 -7.50
N ASP A 252 -0.35 -0.16 -6.88
CA ASP A 252 -1.29 -1.29 -6.97
C ASP A 252 -2.58 -1.01 -6.20
N ILE A 253 -2.47 -0.35 -5.04
CA ILE A 253 -3.62 0.11 -4.25
C ILE A 253 -4.40 1.17 -5.04
N MET A 254 -3.72 2.17 -5.62
CA MET A 254 -4.33 3.20 -6.46
C MET A 254 -5.08 2.57 -7.65
N ALA A 255 -4.49 1.57 -8.29
CA ALA A 255 -5.16 0.85 -9.37
C ALA A 255 -6.42 0.12 -8.85
N GLY A 256 -6.32 -0.58 -7.71
CA GLY A 256 -7.42 -1.26 -7.04
C GLY A 256 -8.61 -0.36 -6.73
N VAL A 257 -8.34 0.81 -6.17
CA VAL A 257 -9.36 1.83 -5.89
C VAL A 257 -10.09 2.25 -7.18
N LEU A 258 -9.35 2.53 -8.26
CA LEU A 258 -9.95 2.94 -9.53
C LEU A 258 -10.75 1.82 -10.22
N TYR A 259 -10.34 0.57 -10.04
CA TYR A 259 -11.11 -0.58 -10.49
C TYR A 259 -12.48 -0.61 -9.81
N LEU A 260 -12.52 -0.48 -8.48
CA LEU A 260 -13.78 -0.45 -7.72
C LEU A 260 -14.69 0.72 -8.13
N VAL A 261 -14.12 1.91 -8.35
CA VAL A 261 -14.86 3.07 -8.88
C VAL A 261 -15.45 2.77 -10.26
N SER A 262 -14.67 2.14 -11.13
CA SER A 262 -15.13 1.78 -12.48
C SER A 262 -16.23 0.71 -12.45
N LEU A 263 -16.08 -0.28 -11.58
CA LEU A 263 -17.08 -1.33 -11.35
C LEU A 263 -18.40 -0.75 -10.82
N ALA A 264 -18.34 0.10 -9.79
CA ALA A 264 -19.51 0.76 -9.22
C ALA A 264 -20.25 1.59 -10.27
N LYS A 265 -19.51 2.33 -11.12
CA LYS A 265 -20.09 3.09 -12.23
C LYS A 265 -20.78 2.18 -13.26
N LYS A 266 -20.14 1.07 -13.65
CA LYS A 266 -20.74 0.06 -14.56
C LYS A 266 -22.03 -0.52 -13.98
N ARG A 267 -22.08 -0.74 -12.67
CA ARG A 267 -23.22 -1.30 -11.94
C ARG A 267 -24.27 -0.26 -11.49
N GLN A 268 -23.98 1.03 -11.65
CA GLN A 268 -24.83 2.15 -11.20
C GLN A 268 -25.16 2.09 -9.69
N GLN A 269 -24.17 1.72 -8.87
CA GLN A 269 -24.34 1.60 -7.41
C GLN A 269 -23.50 2.66 -6.67
N PRO A 270 -23.99 3.17 -5.51
CA PRO A 270 -23.13 3.83 -4.54
C PRO A 270 -22.02 2.88 -4.07
N LEU A 271 -20.84 3.44 -3.83
CA LEU A 271 -19.64 2.70 -3.48
C LEU A 271 -19.10 3.13 -2.11
N VAL A 272 -18.92 2.16 -1.22
CA VAL A 272 -18.08 2.30 -0.03
C VAL A 272 -16.77 1.55 -0.29
N ILE A 273 -15.63 2.23 -0.20
CA ILE A 273 -14.30 1.63 -0.36
C ILE A 273 -13.68 1.45 1.02
N CYS A 274 -13.35 0.21 1.39
CA CYS A 274 -12.65 -0.13 2.61
C CYS A 274 -11.17 -0.41 2.31
N LEU A 275 -10.27 0.35 2.94
CA LEU A 275 -8.82 0.17 2.87
C LEU A 275 -8.32 -0.32 4.23
N GLY A 276 -8.01 -1.61 4.33
CA GLY A 276 -7.47 -2.26 5.53
C GLY A 276 -5.96 -2.12 5.68
N LEU A 277 -5.37 -1.08 5.09
CA LEU A 277 -3.94 -0.96 4.85
C LEU A 277 -3.42 0.39 5.35
N GLY A 278 -2.20 0.39 5.92
CA GLY A 278 -1.59 1.57 6.50
C GLY A 278 -0.08 1.65 6.30
N THR A 279 0.47 2.86 6.46
CA THR A 279 1.91 3.12 6.41
C THR A 279 2.26 4.36 7.23
N ASN A 280 3.48 4.39 7.79
CA ASN A 280 4.08 5.58 8.41
C ASN A 280 4.94 6.38 7.42
N ALA A 281 5.08 5.93 6.17
CA ALA A 281 5.88 6.62 5.18
C ALA A 281 5.12 7.83 4.63
N GLY A 282 5.56 9.04 4.98
CA GLY A 282 4.95 10.31 4.56
C GLY A 282 4.88 11.33 5.69
N SER A 283 4.48 12.55 5.35
CA SER A 283 4.38 13.65 6.33
C SER A 283 3.11 13.63 7.16
N HIS A 284 2.15 12.75 6.85
CA HIS A 284 0.83 12.64 7.48
C HIS A 284 -0.08 13.86 7.30
N ARG A 285 0.20 14.73 6.32
CA ARG A 285 -0.63 15.92 6.01
C ARG A 285 -1.35 15.87 4.66
N GLY A 286 -1.40 14.69 4.05
CA GLY A 286 -1.93 14.51 2.70
C GLY A 286 -0.89 14.86 1.62
N GLY A 287 -1.34 15.25 0.44
CA GLY A 287 -0.45 15.75 -0.63
C GLY A 287 0.34 14.70 -1.42
N LEU A 288 0.59 13.50 -0.86
CA LEU A 288 1.18 12.36 -1.58
C LEU A 288 0.18 11.70 -2.56
N PRO A 289 0.65 10.92 -3.56
CA PRO A 289 -0.18 10.47 -4.67
C PRO A 289 -1.47 9.73 -4.28
N LEU A 290 -1.40 8.69 -3.43
CA LEU A 290 -2.59 7.97 -2.98
C LEU A 290 -3.53 8.89 -2.19
N ALA A 291 -3.01 9.68 -1.25
CA ALA A 291 -3.82 10.60 -0.45
C ALA A 291 -4.59 11.60 -1.33
N ARG A 292 -3.94 12.19 -2.35
CA ARG A 292 -4.58 13.10 -3.31
C ARG A 292 -5.61 12.42 -4.20
N MET A 293 -5.35 11.17 -4.59
CA MET A 293 -6.33 10.37 -5.34
C MET A 293 -7.58 10.14 -4.48
N LEU A 294 -7.40 9.69 -3.23
CA LEU A 294 -8.51 9.42 -2.31
C LEU A 294 -9.30 10.69 -1.98
N GLU A 295 -8.63 11.83 -1.75
CA GLU A 295 -9.28 13.13 -1.53
C GLU A 295 -10.19 13.54 -2.70
N GLY A 296 -9.69 13.40 -3.94
CA GLY A 296 -10.47 13.71 -5.14
C GLY A 296 -11.68 12.78 -5.32
N LEU A 297 -11.50 11.48 -5.02
CA LEU A 297 -12.59 10.49 -5.11
C LEU A 297 -13.62 10.65 -3.99
N GLY A 298 -13.19 10.93 -2.75
CA GLY A 298 -14.07 11.16 -1.61
C GLY A 298 -14.94 12.41 -1.73
N SER A 299 -14.56 13.33 -2.62
CA SER A 299 -15.38 14.50 -2.97
C SER A 299 -16.47 14.20 -4.02
N SER A 300 -16.52 12.97 -4.55
CA SER A 300 -17.48 12.57 -5.59
C SER A 300 -18.78 12.02 -4.98
N VAL A 301 -19.91 12.40 -5.56
CA VAL A 301 -21.23 11.90 -5.13
C VAL A 301 -21.30 10.38 -5.27
N GLY A 302 -21.79 9.71 -4.22
CA GLY A 302 -21.99 8.26 -4.21
C GLY A 302 -20.73 7.45 -3.96
N ILE A 303 -19.60 8.08 -3.62
CA ILE A 303 -18.37 7.39 -3.20
C ILE A 303 -18.06 7.77 -1.76
N THR A 304 -17.76 6.79 -0.92
CA THR A 304 -17.26 6.98 0.44
C THR A 304 -16.02 6.12 0.64
N ILE A 305 -14.99 6.68 1.26
CA ILE A 305 -13.73 6.00 1.54
C ILE A 305 -13.60 5.83 3.04
N VAL A 306 -13.32 4.60 3.47
CA VAL A 306 -13.12 4.21 4.86
C VAL A 306 -11.72 3.60 4.96
N ALA A 307 -10.86 4.22 5.76
CA ALA A 307 -9.51 3.75 6.05
C ALA A 307 -9.30 3.72 7.56
N GLY A 308 -8.53 2.75 8.07
CA GLY A 308 -8.20 2.67 9.49
C GLY A 308 -7.20 3.74 9.92
N THR A 309 -7.23 4.11 11.19
CA THR A 309 -6.29 5.09 11.78
C THR A 309 -4.90 4.51 12.04
N GLY A 310 -4.71 3.20 11.83
CA GLY A 310 -3.45 2.49 12.08
C GLY A 310 -3.34 1.90 13.48
N ASN A 311 -2.37 1.00 13.66
CA ASN A 311 -2.14 0.23 14.90
C ASN A 311 -0.82 0.58 15.58
N GLU A 312 -0.37 1.82 15.35
CA GLU A 312 0.96 2.32 15.70
C GLU A 312 0.98 3.03 17.06
N THR A 313 -0.18 3.30 17.64
CA THR A 313 -0.28 3.84 19.01
C THR A 313 0.46 2.91 19.98
N ALA A 314 1.28 3.50 20.85
CA ALA A 314 2.10 2.79 21.83
C ALA A 314 3.13 1.79 21.24
N ARG A 315 3.39 1.80 19.92
CA ARG A 315 4.45 1.00 19.30
C ARG A 315 5.83 1.66 19.36
N GLY A 316 5.88 2.96 19.65
CA GLY A 316 7.14 3.68 19.78
C GLY A 316 7.80 4.03 18.44
N HIS A 317 7.01 4.14 17.37
CA HIS A 317 7.48 4.45 16.01
C HIS A 317 7.31 5.92 15.58
N HIS A 318 6.92 6.79 16.50
CA HIS A 318 6.87 8.23 16.29
C HIS A 318 7.62 8.97 17.41
N PHE A 319 8.39 9.97 16.99
CA PHE A 319 9.06 10.93 17.86
C PHE A 319 8.70 12.36 17.41
N GLU A 320 8.25 13.19 18.34
CA GLU A 320 8.08 14.63 18.13
C GLU A 320 9.19 15.36 18.89
N GLY A 321 9.91 16.24 18.20
CA GLY A 321 10.95 17.06 18.80
C GLY A 321 10.65 18.55 18.70
N GLN A 322 11.24 19.33 19.60
CA GLN A 322 11.17 20.79 19.57
C GLN A 322 12.48 21.42 20.03
N ILE A 323 13.22 22.04 19.09
CA ILE A 323 14.50 22.72 19.37
C ILE A 323 14.29 24.24 19.37
N SER A 324 14.48 24.89 20.51
CA SER A 324 14.13 26.30 20.74
C SER A 324 15.27 27.31 20.56
N SER A 325 16.46 26.89 20.10
CA SER A 325 17.63 27.76 19.94
C SER A 325 18.43 27.43 18.68
N GLU A 326 19.04 28.45 18.04
CA GLU A 326 19.83 28.34 16.80
C GLU A 326 21.06 27.41 16.92
N SER A 327 21.66 27.30 18.11
CA SER A 327 22.80 26.43 18.37
C SER A 327 22.42 25.11 19.07
N GLY A 328 21.13 24.86 19.25
CA GLY A 328 20.62 23.69 19.95
C GLY A 328 20.65 22.42 19.11
N TYR A 329 20.76 21.28 19.78
CA TYR A 329 20.53 19.97 19.19
C TYR A 329 19.68 19.13 20.12
N GLU A 330 19.03 18.12 19.55
CA GLU A 330 18.32 17.09 20.29
C GLU A 330 18.83 15.70 19.90
N ASP A 331 19.10 14.87 20.89
CA ASP A 331 19.49 13.47 20.68
C ASP A 331 18.25 12.59 20.64
N VAL A 332 17.96 12.04 19.46
CA VAL A 332 16.90 11.07 19.25
C VAL A 332 17.51 9.67 19.30
N GLU A 333 17.14 8.89 20.30
CA GLU A 333 17.68 7.55 20.53
C GLU A 333 16.72 6.49 20.03
N ILE A 334 17.24 5.58 19.21
CA ILE A 334 16.51 4.48 18.60
C ILE A 334 17.16 3.19 19.09
N ARG A 335 16.41 2.37 19.81
CA ARG A 335 16.81 1.00 20.12
C ARG A 335 16.52 0.14 18.91
N VAL A 336 17.51 -0.60 18.45
CA VAL A 336 17.41 -1.51 17.31
C VAL A 336 17.48 -2.94 17.84
N ALA A 337 16.49 -3.75 17.48
CA ALA A 337 16.38 -5.12 17.94
C ALA A 337 17.44 -6.04 17.32
N GLU A 338 17.72 -7.15 17.99
CA GLU A 338 18.55 -8.22 17.44
C GLU A 338 17.90 -8.80 16.17
N GLY A 339 18.70 -9.02 15.13
CA GLY A 339 18.23 -9.55 13.85
C GLY A 339 17.44 -8.58 12.97
N GLU A 340 17.43 -7.28 13.31
CA GLU A 340 16.97 -6.23 12.40
C GLU A 340 17.98 -6.03 11.27
N ASN A 341 17.53 -6.07 10.02
CA ASN A 341 18.42 -5.94 8.85
C ASN A 341 18.62 -4.47 8.43
N GLY A 342 17.62 -3.63 8.69
CA GLY A 342 17.63 -2.23 8.31
C GLY A 342 16.26 -1.60 8.55
N PHE A 343 16.16 -0.30 8.25
CA PHE A 343 14.90 0.43 8.17
C PHE A 343 15.13 1.78 7.50
N PHE A 344 14.04 2.41 7.04
CA PHE A 344 14.06 3.84 6.75
C PHE A 344 13.66 4.65 7.98
N LEU A 345 14.08 5.91 8.06
CA LEU A 345 13.70 6.87 9.08
C LEU A 345 13.46 8.21 8.39
N GLU A 346 12.28 8.77 8.57
CA GLU A 346 11.91 10.05 7.97
C GLU A 346 11.84 11.12 9.05
N LEU A 347 12.54 12.24 8.85
CA LEU A 347 12.38 13.46 9.64
C LEU A 347 11.67 14.51 8.80
N TRP A 348 10.51 14.99 9.25
CA TRP A 348 9.72 16.00 8.57
C TRP A 348 9.58 17.28 9.38
N ALA A 349 9.50 18.40 8.68
CA ALA A 349 9.20 19.70 9.28
C ALA A 349 8.50 20.63 8.28
N ASN A 350 7.88 21.68 8.82
CA ASN A 350 7.24 22.73 8.02
C ASN A 350 8.28 23.51 7.20
N GLU A 351 7.93 23.89 5.97
CA GLU A 351 8.69 24.93 5.27
C GLU A 351 8.56 26.28 6.01
N PRO A 352 9.62 27.13 6.06
CA PRO A 352 10.97 26.94 5.54
C PRO A 352 11.95 26.34 6.55
N GLU A 353 11.48 25.64 7.59
CA GLU A 353 12.36 25.06 8.61
C GLU A 353 13.23 23.94 8.00
N THR A 354 14.51 23.94 8.32
CA THR A 354 15.49 22.95 7.83
C THR A 354 16.35 22.43 8.97
N TYR A 355 16.68 21.15 8.88
CA TYR A 355 17.40 20.42 9.92
C TYR A 355 18.53 19.60 9.32
N SER A 356 19.61 19.43 10.07
CA SER A 356 20.71 18.53 9.73
C SER A 356 20.96 17.53 10.84
N VAL A 357 21.53 16.38 10.49
CA VAL A 357 21.74 15.30 11.44
C VAL A 357 23.22 14.97 11.62
N ALA A 358 23.59 14.52 12.81
CA ALA A 358 24.78 13.70 13.06
C ALA A 358 24.31 12.33 13.58
N ILE A 359 25.11 11.29 13.41
CA ILE A 359 24.70 9.92 13.75
C ILE A 359 25.80 9.25 14.56
N ARG A 360 25.43 8.68 15.70
CA ARG A 360 26.28 7.84 16.54
C ARG A 360 25.73 6.41 16.56
N SER A 361 26.59 5.45 16.27
CA SER A 361 26.26 4.03 16.32
C SER A 361 26.37 3.45 17.75
N PRO A 362 25.86 2.24 18.00
CA PRO A 362 25.88 1.60 19.33
C PRO A 362 27.28 1.39 19.91
N ASN A 363 28.31 1.25 19.06
CA ASN A 363 29.69 1.07 19.49
C ASN A 363 30.46 2.39 19.71
N GLY A 364 29.80 3.54 19.55
CA GLY A 364 30.38 4.86 19.74
C GLY A 364 31.03 5.48 18.50
N GLU A 365 31.04 4.82 17.34
CA GLU A 365 31.44 5.45 16.07
C GLU A 365 30.49 6.60 15.74
N VAL A 366 31.03 7.78 15.43
CA VAL A 366 30.28 9.01 15.15
C VAL A 366 30.58 9.50 13.75
N ILE A 367 29.52 9.73 12.97
CA ILE A 367 29.58 10.57 11.78
C ILE A 367 29.12 11.99 12.18
N PRO A 368 29.96 13.03 12.01
CA PRO A 368 29.65 14.39 12.42
C PRO A 368 28.51 15.00 11.57
N ARG A 369 28.01 16.16 11.99
CA ARG A 369 26.88 16.87 11.37
C ARG A 369 27.01 16.94 9.84
N ILE A 370 26.01 16.41 9.14
CA ILE A 370 25.88 16.45 7.70
C ILE A 370 24.91 17.58 7.34
N TYR A 371 25.45 18.72 6.92
CA TYR A 371 24.64 19.86 6.47
C TYR A 371 23.79 19.53 5.25
N VAL A 372 22.64 20.21 5.16
CA VAL A 372 21.66 20.01 4.09
C VAL A 372 22.28 20.25 2.72
N ARG A 373 22.26 19.21 1.87
CA ARG A 373 22.67 19.25 0.46
C ARG A 373 21.57 18.62 -0.39
N PRO A 374 20.62 19.42 -0.89
CA PRO A 374 19.46 18.90 -1.61
C PRO A 374 19.88 18.21 -2.91
N GLY A 375 19.14 17.17 -3.30
CA GLY A 375 19.33 16.49 -4.59
C GLY A 375 20.51 15.51 -4.64
N ARG A 376 21.20 15.27 -3.52
CA ARG A 376 22.24 14.25 -3.40
C ARG A 376 21.89 13.22 -2.32
N ILE A 377 22.38 12.00 -2.50
CA ILE A 377 22.41 10.99 -1.45
C ILE A 377 23.84 10.94 -0.91
N GLU A 378 23.97 11.21 0.39
CA GLU A 378 25.21 11.05 1.12
C GLU A 378 25.26 9.61 1.67
N ILE A 379 26.32 8.88 1.33
CA ILE A 379 26.55 7.52 1.81
C ILE A 379 27.47 7.59 3.02
N LEU A 380 26.94 7.22 4.18
CA LEU A 380 27.64 7.22 5.46
C LEU A 380 27.96 5.78 5.84
N ASN A 381 29.25 5.44 5.94
CA ASN A 381 29.67 4.08 6.29
C ASN A 381 30.18 4.05 7.72
N PHE A 382 29.56 3.22 8.56
CA PHE A 382 30.03 2.90 9.90
C PHE A 382 30.86 1.63 9.84
N ALA A 383 32.19 1.75 9.86
CA ALA A 383 33.08 0.61 9.66
C ALA A 383 33.04 -0.36 10.86
N LEU A 384 32.94 0.16 12.08
CA LEU A 384 32.89 -0.65 13.29
C LEU A 384 31.51 -1.29 13.45
N ALA A 385 30.44 -0.54 13.14
CA ALA A 385 29.07 -1.06 13.21
C ALA A 385 28.69 -1.86 11.96
N ARG A 386 29.52 -1.91 10.93
CA ARG A 386 29.24 -2.58 9.64
C ARG A 386 27.90 -2.19 9.02
N THR A 387 27.49 -0.94 9.24
CA THR A 387 26.20 -0.40 8.81
C THR A 387 26.44 0.70 7.79
N ARG A 388 25.64 0.70 6.72
CA ARG A 388 25.58 1.80 5.76
C ARG A 388 24.32 2.61 6.02
N VAL A 389 24.44 3.93 6.08
CA VAL A 389 23.31 4.85 6.14
C VAL A 389 23.30 5.71 4.89
N GLU A 390 22.21 5.69 4.15
CA GLU A 390 21.97 6.60 3.03
C GLU A 390 21.13 7.76 3.52
N LEU A 391 21.64 8.98 3.42
CA LEU A 391 20.96 10.20 3.85
C LEU A 391 20.66 11.07 2.64
N SER A 392 19.40 11.50 2.51
CA SER A 392 18.99 12.46 1.50
C SER A 392 18.10 13.54 2.08
N TYR A 393 18.33 14.77 1.64
CA TYR A 393 17.52 15.92 2.03
C TYR A 393 16.64 16.40 0.87
N ARG A 394 15.45 16.86 1.21
CA ARG A 394 14.53 17.60 0.34
C ARG A 394 14.06 18.83 1.10
N LEU A 395 14.34 20.01 0.55
CA LEU A 395 13.89 21.28 1.15
C LEU A 395 12.36 21.44 1.07
N SER A 396 11.77 20.87 0.02
CA SER A 396 10.34 20.86 -0.19
C SER A 396 10.00 19.60 -0.98
N VAL A 397 9.21 18.70 -0.37
CA VAL A 397 8.71 17.51 -1.05
C VAL A 397 7.50 17.90 -1.91
N THR A 398 7.49 17.47 -3.17
CA THR A 398 6.36 17.70 -4.07
C THR A 398 5.06 17.20 -3.44
N GLY A 399 3.99 17.98 -3.56
CA GLY A 399 2.67 17.62 -3.03
C GLY A 399 2.43 18.06 -1.58
N THR A 400 3.40 17.88 -0.69
CA THR A 400 3.30 18.31 0.72
C THR A 400 3.86 19.71 0.96
N GLY A 401 4.89 20.10 0.22
CA GLY A 401 5.64 21.35 0.44
C GLY A 401 6.65 21.27 1.59
N GLU A 402 6.71 20.14 2.30
CA GLU A 402 7.42 20.03 3.58
C GLU A 402 8.88 19.61 3.42
N PHE A 403 9.69 19.98 4.41
CA PHE A 403 11.07 19.52 4.53
C PHE A 403 11.11 18.03 4.87
N LEU A 404 12.06 17.30 4.28
CA LEU A 404 12.32 15.89 4.57
C LEU A 404 13.82 15.62 4.65
N ALA A 405 14.26 15.00 5.74
CA ALA A 405 15.48 14.20 5.77
C ALA A 405 15.09 12.71 5.79
N LEU A 406 15.42 11.98 4.72
CA LEU A 406 15.22 10.54 4.64
C LEU A 406 16.54 9.83 4.88
N LEU A 407 16.56 9.01 5.92
CA LEU A 407 17.66 8.10 6.24
C LEU A 407 17.24 6.67 5.91
N ARG A 408 18.15 5.88 5.33
CA ARG A 408 17.97 4.43 5.18
C ARG A 408 19.16 3.72 5.79
N PHE A 409 18.92 2.94 6.83
CA PHE A 409 19.91 2.10 7.49
C PHE A 409 19.90 0.72 6.84
N ILE A 410 21.08 0.26 6.43
CA ILE A 410 21.29 -0.97 5.66
C ILE A 410 22.35 -1.80 6.38
N ASN A 411 22.04 -3.08 6.62
CA ASN A 411 22.83 -3.97 7.49
C ASN A 411 23.06 -3.31 8.87
N ILE A 412 21.96 -2.92 9.52
CA ILE A 412 22.03 -2.21 10.78
C ILE A 412 22.51 -3.12 11.92
N THR A 413 23.45 -2.63 12.73
CA THR A 413 23.87 -3.35 13.94
C THR A 413 22.88 -3.08 15.09
N PRO A 414 22.46 -4.12 15.85
CA PRO A 414 21.61 -3.98 17.02
C PRO A 414 22.19 -3.08 18.12
N GLY A 415 21.30 -2.53 18.96
CA GLY A 415 21.66 -1.64 20.06
C GLY A 415 21.10 -0.23 19.89
N VAL A 416 21.61 0.71 20.69
CA VAL A 416 21.09 2.10 20.71
C VAL A 416 21.84 2.96 19.70
N TRP A 417 21.16 3.36 18.64
CA TRP A 417 21.60 4.39 17.71
C TRP A 417 21.13 5.77 18.21
N THR A 418 21.95 6.79 18.00
CA THR A 418 21.57 8.18 18.29
C THR A 418 21.63 9.00 17.01
N VAL A 419 20.49 9.56 16.62
CA VAL A 419 20.39 10.57 15.58
C VAL A 419 20.29 11.93 16.27
N ARG A 420 21.37 12.70 16.18
CA ARG A 420 21.42 14.06 16.74
C ARG A 420 20.88 15.04 15.70
N VAL A 421 19.77 15.68 16.01
CA VAL A 421 19.09 16.64 15.15
C VAL A 421 19.52 18.06 15.51
N TYR A 422 19.93 18.84 14.52
CA TYR A 422 20.30 20.25 14.65
C TYR A 422 19.33 21.11 13.85
N ASN A 423 18.98 22.28 14.38
CA ASN A 423 18.33 23.32 13.59
C ASN A 423 19.36 24.00 12.68
N ASP A 424 19.01 24.16 11.40
CA ASP A 424 19.74 25.04 10.46
C ASP A 424 18.97 26.36 10.27
N LEU A 425 17.66 26.26 10.06
CA LEU A 425 16.71 27.37 9.98
C LEU A 425 15.44 26.93 10.68
N PHE A 426 14.93 27.69 11.65
CA PHE A 426 13.70 27.33 12.36
C PHE A 426 12.83 28.55 12.67
N ILE A 427 11.54 28.31 12.82
CA ILE A 427 10.50 29.25 13.24
C ILE A 427 9.82 28.74 14.51
N THR A 428 9.35 27.49 14.50
CA THR A 428 8.73 26.82 15.63
C THR A 428 9.67 25.84 16.33
N GLY A 429 10.66 25.35 15.58
CA GLY A 429 11.61 24.33 16.01
C GLY A 429 11.02 22.93 16.08
N ARG A 430 9.78 22.73 15.62
CA ARG A 430 9.09 21.43 15.65
C ARG A 430 9.45 20.57 14.45
N TYR A 431 9.68 19.30 14.71
CA TYR A 431 9.87 18.27 13.71
C TYR A 431 9.29 16.95 14.20
N HIS A 432 8.98 16.09 13.25
CA HIS A 432 8.48 14.74 13.50
C HIS A 432 9.45 13.73 12.90
N MET A 433 9.64 12.60 13.58
CA MET A 433 10.38 11.47 13.05
C MET A 433 9.52 10.22 13.09
N TRP A 434 9.48 9.48 11.99
CA TRP A 434 8.73 8.25 11.86
C TRP A 434 9.63 7.08 11.48
N LEU A 435 9.51 6.01 12.25
CA LEU A 435 9.96 4.67 11.88
C LEU A 435 8.88 3.97 11.02
N PRO A 436 9.22 2.91 10.29
CA PRO A 436 8.24 2.08 9.61
C PRO A 436 7.20 1.52 10.59
N ILE A 437 6.07 1.06 10.06
CA ILE A 437 5.04 0.39 10.87
C ILE A 437 5.59 -0.87 11.55
N GLU A 438 4.98 -1.29 12.66
CA GLU A 438 5.38 -2.47 13.45
C GLU A 438 5.53 -3.72 12.57
N SER A 439 4.61 -3.93 11.62
CA SER A 439 4.65 -5.09 10.75
C SER A 439 5.87 -5.13 9.83
N PHE A 440 6.61 -4.03 9.66
CA PHE A 440 7.81 -3.95 8.83
C PHE A 440 9.12 -4.04 9.61
N LEU A 441 9.05 -3.96 10.94
CA LEU A 441 10.20 -3.98 11.84
C LEU A 441 10.27 -5.29 12.62
N ARG A 442 11.42 -5.55 13.24
CA ARG A 442 11.55 -6.49 14.34
C ARG A 442 10.99 -5.86 15.62
N GLN A 443 10.32 -6.68 16.42
CA GLN A 443 9.82 -6.27 17.74
C GLN A 443 10.97 -5.67 18.55
N ASP A 444 10.68 -4.59 19.28
CA ASP A 444 11.62 -3.78 20.07
C ASP A 444 12.51 -2.78 19.30
N THR A 445 12.43 -2.71 17.98
CA THR A 445 13.01 -1.60 17.19
C THR A 445 12.16 -0.34 17.34
N VAL A 446 12.48 0.52 18.30
CA VAL A 446 11.63 1.66 18.72
C VAL A 446 12.43 2.90 19.09
N PHE A 447 11.80 4.07 19.08
CA PHE A 447 12.33 5.24 19.79
C PHE A 447 12.33 4.98 21.30
N LEU A 448 13.39 5.38 22.00
CA LEU A 448 13.46 5.26 23.46
C LEU A 448 12.61 6.30 24.21
N ARG A 449 12.28 7.41 23.55
CA ARG A 449 11.41 8.47 24.08
C ARG A 449 10.30 8.80 23.07
N PRO A 450 9.39 7.85 22.78
CA PRO A 450 8.37 8.06 21.77
C PRO A 450 7.27 9.01 22.25
N GLN A 451 6.57 9.61 21.30
CA GLN A 451 5.37 10.40 21.55
C GLN A 451 4.16 9.72 20.91
N ASN A 452 3.12 9.44 21.69
CA ASN A 452 1.86 8.90 21.16
C ASN A 452 1.07 10.00 20.46
N LEU A 453 0.67 9.75 19.22
CA LEU A 453 -0.32 10.52 18.47
C LEU A 453 -1.67 9.82 18.47
#